data_AF-A0A031LWD6-F1
#
_entry.id   AF-A0A031LWD6-F1
#
_cell.length_a   1.000
_cell.length_b   1.000
_cell.length_c   1.000
_cell.angle_alpha   90.00
_cell.angle_beta   90.00
_cell.angle_gamma   90.00
#
_symmetry.space_group_name_H-M   'P 1'
#
loop_
_entity.id
_entity.type
_entity.pdbx_description
1 polymer ?
#
loop_
_entity_poly.entity_id
_entity_poly.type
_entity_poly.pdbx_seq_one_letter_code
_entity_poly.pdbx_strand_id
1 'polypeptide(L)'
;MSTKNEWQKLRARYSSNAKYSKRRVLSNKNDLEDFANWLVDQGAEILLNPCQHESLRFYLNNEFGIVWDKGTGNLLAHDMGMAYEESKR
;
A
#
# COMPACT_ATOMS: atom_id res chain seq x y z
N MET A 1 2.31 -14.72 -9.69
CA MET A 1 0.82 -14.78 -9.64
C MET A 1 0.26 -13.75 -10.62
N SER A 2 -0.82 -14.09 -11.33
CA SER A 2 -1.29 -13.32 -12.51
C SER A 2 -1.86 -11.95 -12.12
N THR A 3 -1.25 -10.89 -12.61
CA THR A 3 -1.66 -9.47 -12.49
C THR A 3 -3.14 -9.23 -12.81
N LYS A 4 -3.79 -10.09 -13.61
CA LYS A 4 -5.23 -10.02 -13.89
C LYS A 4 -6.12 -10.06 -12.64
N ASN A 5 -5.69 -10.74 -11.58
CA ASN A 5 -6.54 -10.96 -10.39
C ASN A 5 -6.56 -9.73 -9.46
N GLU A 6 -5.45 -8.99 -9.38
CA GLU A 6 -5.32 -7.81 -8.52
C GLU A 6 -6.18 -6.64 -9.03
N TRP A 7 -6.17 -6.40 -10.35
CA TRP A 7 -7.03 -5.41 -10.99
C TRP A 7 -8.53 -5.72 -10.84
N GLN A 8 -8.91 -6.99 -10.84
CA GLN A 8 -10.30 -7.41 -10.63
C GLN A 8 -10.74 -7.18 -9.18
N LYS A 9 -9.90 -7.52 -8.18
CA LYS A 9 -10.16 -7.23 -6.76
C LYS A 9 -10.26 -5.73 -6.48
N LEU A 10 -9.34 -4.93 -7.05
CA LEU A 10 -9.37 -3.47 -6.94
C LEU A 10 -10.64 -2.87 -7.55
N ARG A 11 -11.03 -3.36 -8.73
CA ARG A 11 -12.26 -2.91 -9.41
C ARG A 11 -13.52 -3.32 -8.63
N ALA A 12 -13.54 -4.52 -8.04
CA ALA A 12 -14.63 -4.96 -7.17
C ALA A 12 -14.76 -4.09 -5.91
N ARG A 13 -13.63 -3.74 -5.27
CA ARG A 13 -13.62 -2.96 -4.03
C ARG A 13 -13.96 -1.48 -4.23
N TYR A 14 -13.45 -0.86 -5.28
CA TYR A 14 -13.60 0.59 -5.47
C TYR A 14 -14.57 0.99 -6.57
N SER A 15 -15.11 0.02 -7.32
CA SER A 15 -16.10 0.14 -8.41
C SER A 15 -15.69 1.04 -9.60
N SER A 16 -14.67 1.90 -9.45
CA SER A 16 -14.18 2.83 -10.46
C SER A 16 -12.69 3.14 -10.26
N ASN A 17 -11.93 3.11 -11.35
CA ASN A 17 -10.51 3.48 -11.37
C ASN A 17 -10.26 4.92 -10.86
N ALA A 18 -11.21 5.83 -11.08
CA ALA A 18 -11.10 7.22 -10.61
C ALA A 18 -11.27 7.37 -9.09
N LYS A 19 -11.99 6.44 -8.44
CA LYS A 19 -12.08 6.42 -6.97
C LYS A 19 -10.81 5.85 -6.36
N TYR A 20 -10.25 4.82 -6.98
CA TYR A 20 -8.97 4.23 -6.58
C TYR A 20 -7.81 5.24 -6.70
N SER A 21 -7.67 5.92 -7.83
CA SER A 21 -6.59 6.89 -8.05
C SER A 21 -6.63 8.09 -7.09
N LYS A 22 -7.77 8.35 -6.45
CA LYS A 22 -7.95 9.40 -5.44
C LYS A 22 -7.81 8.89 -4.01
N ARG A 23 -7.78 7.57 -3.80
CA ARG A 23 -7.66 6.96 -2.48
C ARG A 23 -6.18 6.99 -2.07
N ARG A 24 -5.91 7.50 -0.87
CA ARG A 24 -4.57 7.42 -0.29
C ARG A 24 -4.44 6.15 0.54
N VAL A 25 -3.22 5.61 0.61
CA VAL A 25 -2.86 4.50 1.49
C VAL A 25 -2.89 4.95 2.94
N LEU A 26 -2.34 6.14 3.19
CA LEU A 26 -2.30 6.79 4.50
C LEU A 26 -3.12 8.07 4.47
N SER A 27 -3.80 8.36 5.57
CA SER A 27 -4.55 9.61 5.74
C SER A 27 -3.61 10.80 5.79
N ASN A 28 -2.47 10.64 6.46
CA ASN A 28 -1.43 11.64 6.63
C ASN A 28 -0.11 11.18 5.99
N LYS A 29 0.60 12.10 5.33
CA LYS A 29 1.90 11.81 4.71
C LYS A 29 3.02 11.64 5.74
N ASN A 30 2.89 12.28 6.89
CA ASN A 30 3.90 12.21 7.95
C ASN A 30 3.91 10.83 8.64
N ASP A 31 2.84 10.05 8.49
CA ASP A 31 2.72 8.73 9.10
C ASP A 31 3.42 7.63 8.28
N LEU A 32 4.14 8.00 7.20
CA LEU A 32 4.77 7.03 6.30
C LEU A 32 5.92 6.26 6.98
N GLU A 33 6.67 6.94 7.85
CA GLU A 33 7.75 6.30 8.62
C GLU A 33 7.17 5.35 9.68
N ASP A 34 6.15 5.80 10.41
CA ASP A 34 5.43 4.96 11.37
C ASP A 34 4.74 3.77 10.69
N PHE A 35 4.20 3.97 9.48
CA PHE A 35 3.62 2.90 8.68
C PHE A 35 4.67 1.89 8.23
N ALA A 36 5.86 2.34 7.81
CA ALA A 36 6.96 1.45 7.45
C ALA A 36 7.42 0.62 8.66
N ASN A 37 7.51 1.22 9.85
CA ASN A 37 7.81 0.50 11.08
C ASN A 37 6.73 -0.53 11.43
N TRP A 38 5.45 -0.15 11.35
CA TRP A 38 4.34 -1.07 11.59
C TRP A 38 4.32 -2.23 10.59
N LEU A 39 4.66 -1.98 9.32
CA LEU A 39 4.82 -3.04 8.31
C LEU A 39 5.91 -4.03 8.71
N VAL A 40 7.04 -3.56 9.23
CA VAL A 40 8.12 -4.42 9.75
C VAL A 40 7.61 -5.27 10.93
N ASP A 41 6.82 -4.70 11.83
CA ASP A 41 6.19 -5.45 12.94
C ASP A 41 5.24 -6.55 12.44
N GLN A 42 4.57 -6.33 11.31
CA GLN A 42 3.75 -7.37 10.65
C GLN A 42 4.59 -8.42 9.90
N GLY A 43 5.92 -8.29 9.89
CA GLY A 43 6.84 -9.19 9.18
C GLY A 43 7.06 -8.82 7.72
N ALA A 44 6.81 -7.57 7.33
CA ALA A 44 7.14 -7.09 5.99
C ALA A 44 8.64 -6.78 5.86
N GLU A 45 9.20 -7.09 4.70
CA GLU A 45 10.57 -6.75 4.33
C GLU A 45 10.57 -5.45 3.52
N ILE A 46 11.12 -4.36 4.08
CA ILE A 46 11.21 -3.07 3.40
C ILE A 46 12.40 -3.07 2.43
N LEU A 47 12.14 -2.73 1.17
CA LEU A 47 13.15 -2.63 0.12
C LEU A 47 13.69 -1.21 0.05
N LEU A 48 14.96 -1.04 0.42
CA LEU A 48 15.67 0.25 0.52
C LEU A 48 15.98 0.92 -0.84
N ASN A 49 15.68 0.27 -1.96
CA ASN A 49 15.85 0.83 -3.31
C ASN A 49 14.49 1.22 -3.92
N PRO A 50 13.87 2.34 -3.51
CA PRO A 50 12.71 2.87 -4.19
C PRO A 50 13.09 3.27 -5.62
N CYS A 51 12.30 2.85 -6.59
CA CYS A 51 12.43 3.32 -7.97
C CYS A 51 11.82 4.74 -8.09
N GLN A 52 12.09 5.45 -9.19
CA GLN A 52 11.53 6.79 -9.41
C GLN A 52 10.00 6.82 -9.16
N HIS A 53 9.56 7.78 -8.33
CA HIS A 53 8.16 7.99 -7.92
C HIS A 53 7.58 7.04 -6.85
N GLU A 54 8.41 6.25 -6.19
CA GLU A 54 8.01 5.37 -5.08
C GLU A 54 8.49 5.92 -3.74
N SER A 55 7.57 6.02 -2.77
CA SER A 55 7.90 6.43 -1.39
C SER A 55 8.24 5.24 -0.51
N LEU A 56 7.61 4.09 -0.75
CA LEU A 56 7.84 2.89 0.03
C LEU A 56 7.64 1.65 -0.85
N ARG A 57 8.51 0.67 -0.67
CA ARG A 57 8.44 -0.62 -1.34
C ARG A 57 8.70 -1.71 -0.32
N PHE A 58 7.87 -2.74 -0.32
CA PHE A 58 7.98 -3.82 0.66
C PHE A 58 7.49 -5.16 0.11
N TYR A 59 7.91 -6.25 0.73
CA TYR A 59 7.35 -7.58 0.54
C TYR A 59 6.65 -8.03 1.82
N LEU A 60 5.47 -8.62 1.70
CA LEU A 60 4.78 -9.27 2.80
C LEU A 60 4.20 -10.59 2.29
N ASN A 61 4.50 -11.71 2.96
CA ASN A 61 3.99 -13.03 2.59
C ASN A 61 4.19 -13.38 1.10
N ASN A 62 5.35 -13.03 0.54
CA ASN A 62 5.68 -13.22 -0.88
C ASN A 62 4.81 -12.41 -1.87
N GLU A 63 4.05 -11.44 -1.36
CA GLU A 63 3.33 -10.42 -2.13
C GLU A 63 4.07 -9.09 -2.10
N PHE A 64 4.05 -8.39 -3.22
CA PHE A 64 4.78 -7.15 -3.41
C PHE A 64 3.89 -5.94 -3.14
N GLY A 65 4.35 -5.01 -2.30
CA GLY A 65 3.67 -3.78 -1.93
C GLY A 65 4.45 -2.54 -2.37
N ILE A 66 3.75 -1.57 -2.97
CA ILE A 66 4.32 -0.25 -3.32
C ILE A 66 3.38 0.85 -2.87
N VAL A 67 3.98 1.88 -2.24
CA VAL A 67 3.40 3.20 -2.03
C VAL A 67 4.13 4.20 -2.93
N TRP A 68 3.38 4.94 -3.74
CA TRP A 68 3.88 5.99 -4.62
C TRP A 68 3.89 7.36 -3.92
N ASP A 69 4.70 8.30 -4.41
CA ASP A 69 4.85 9.67 -3.86
C ASP A 69 3.56 10.48 -3.79
N LYS A 70 2.58 10.12 -4.62
CA LYS A 70 1.24 10.71 -4.62
C LYS A 70 0.41 10.26 -3.40
N GLY A 71 0.92 9.32 -2.59
CA GLY A 71 0.25 8.70 -1.46
C GLY A 71 -0.71 7.56 -1.85
N THR A 72 -0.80 7.23 -3.13
CA THR A 72 -1.50 6.05 -3.66
C THR A 72 -0.62 4.82 -3.54
N GLY A 73 -1.17 3.62 -3.50
CA GLY A 73 -0.39 2.38 -3.47
C GLY A 73 -1.09 1.25 -4.20
N ASN A 74 -0.47 0.09 -4.32
CA ASN A 74 -1.12 -1.09 -4.89
C ASN A 74 -2.12 -1.73 -3.91
N LEU A 75 -2.75 -2.86 -4.29
CA LEU A 75 -3.78 -3.50 -3.46
C LEU A 75 -3.25 -3.82 -2.06
N LEU A 76 -2.07 -4.44 -1.99
CA LEU A 76 -1.44 -4.80 -0.72
C LEU A 76 -1.14 -3.56 0.14
N ALA A 77 -0.59 -2.50 -0.46
CA ALA A 77 -0.37 -1.25 0.26
C ALA A 77 -1.67 -0.66 0.79
N HIS A 78 -2.77 -0.68 0.03
CA HIS A 78 -4.07 -0.22 0.50
C HIS A 78 -4.67 -1.12 1.60
N ASP A 79 -4.50 -2.43 1.51
CA ASP A 79 -4.93 -3.37 2.55
C ASP A 79 -4.20 -3.11 3.87
N MET A 80 -2.87 -3.00 3.81
CA MET A 80 -2.04 -2.70 4.98
C MET A 80 -2.30 -1.30 5.52
N GLY A 81 -2.51 -0.30 4.67
CA GLY A 81 -2.84 1.05 5.10
C GLY A 81 -4.17 1.12 5.86
N MET A 82 -5.20 0.38 5.42
CA MET A 82 -6.46 0.28 6.16
C MET A 82 -6.27 -0.42 7.50
N ALA A 83 -5.53 -1.53 7.54
CA ALA A 83 -5.24 -2.25 8.77
C ALA A 83 -4.43 -1.41 9.78
N TYR A 84 -3.49 -0.60 9.28
CA TYR A 84 -2.74 0.36 10.09
C TYR A 84 -3.64 1.44 10.69
N GLU A 85 -4.53 2.04 9.90
CA GLU A 85 -5.50 3.03 10.39
C GLU A 85 -6.50 2.43 11.39
N GLU A 86 -6.92 1.19 11.19
CA GLU A 86 -7.73 0.44 12.16
C GLU A 86 -6.97 0.15 13.45
N SER A 87 -5.66 -0.14 13.38
CA SER A 87 -4.82 -0.36 14.57
C SER A 87 -4.58 0.89 15.42
N LYS A 88 -4.75 2.08 14.83
CA LYS A 88 -4.66 3.38 15.53
C LYS A 88 -5.92 3.77 16.29
N ARG A 89 -7.04 3.08 16.03
CA ARG A 89 -8.38 3.48 16.47
C ARG A 89 -8.78 2.75 17.76
#